data_AF-A0A645A1U3-F1
#
_entry.id   AF-A0A645A1U3-F1
#
_cell.length_a   1.000
_cell.length_b   1.000
_cell.length_c   1.000
_cell.angle_alpha   90.00
_cell.angle_beta   90.00
_cell.angle_gamma   90.00
#
_symmetry.space_group_name_H-M   'P 1'
#
loop_
_entity.id
_entity.type
_entity.pdbx_description
1 polymer ?
#
loop_
_entity_poly.entity_id
_entity_poly.type
_entity_poly.pdbx_seq_one_letter_code
_entity_poly.pdbx_strand_id
1 'polypeptide(L)'
;MRGTKDLLEDLAERLDCIYLSDLRTEKYRSRAVHAALEFSPEDYSVFQWRDAANYLLDLTEPPQTTAEARKLLQEWEAAFPSKN
;
A
#
# COMPACT_ATOMS: atom_id res chain seq x y z
N MET A 1 -9.82 3.22 -21.32
CA MET A 1 -8.56 2.46 -21.42
C MET A 1 -8.12 2.16 -20.01
N ARG A 2 -8.31 0.94 -19.50
CA ARG A 2 -7.81 0.54 -18.17
C ARG A 2 -6.47 -0.13 -18.39
N GLY A 3 -5.41 0.67 -18.31
CA GLY A 3 -4.04 0.20 -18.49
C GLY A 3 -3.47 -0.13 -17.13
N THR A 4 -3.01 -1.37 -16.97
CA THR A 4 -2.19 -1.93 -15.88
C THR A 4 -2.84 -1.97 -14.48
N LYS A 5 -3.20 -3.19 -14.03
CA LYS A 5 -3.59 -3.49 -12.64
C LYS A 5 -2.48 -3.05 -11.69
N ASP A 6 -2.65 -1.91 -11.01
CA ASP A 6 -1.69 -1.41 -10.04
C ASP A 6 -2.17 -1.66 -8.61
N LEU A 7 -1.25 -2.04 -7.73
CA LEU A 7 -1.54 -2.32 -6.32
C LEU A 7 -2.27 -1.15 -5.64
N LEU A 8 -1.94 0.09 -6.00
CA LEU A 8 -2.60 1.29 -5.50
C LEU A 8 -4.06 1.42 -5.97
N GLU A 9 -4.35 1.07 -7.23
CA GLU A 9 -5.72 1.08 -7.75
C GLU A 9 -6.57 0.00 -7.08
N ASP A 10 -6.04 -1.22 -6.96
CA ASP A 10 -6.73 -2.32 -6.27
C ASP A 10 -6.99 -1.99 -4.78
N LEU A 11 -6.05 -1.28 -4.13
CA LEU A 11 -6.24 -0.75 -2.78
C LEU A 11 -7.35 0.29 -2.70
N ALA A 12 -7.39 1.22 -3.66
CA ALA A 12 -8.44 2.23 -3.70
C ALA A 12 -9.81 1.60 -3.95
N GLU A 13 -9.92 0.65 -4.90
CA GLU A 13 -11.15 -0.10 -5.13
C GLU A 13 -11.58 -0.90 -3.89
N ARG A 14 -10.65 -1.55 -3.18
CA ARG A 14 -10.95 -2.32 -1.96
C ARG A 14 -11.41 -1.44 -0.80
N LEU A 15 -10.93 -0.20 -0.74
CA LEU A 15 -11.29 0.75 0.31
C LEU A 15 -12.49 1.64 -0.03
N ASP A 16 -13.09 1.45 -1.21
CA ASP A 16 -14.13 2.32 -1.77
C ASP A 16 -13.67 3.78 -1.86
N CYS A 17 -12.37 3.98 -2.14
CA CYS A 17 -11.78 5.29 -2.37
C CYS A 17 -11.99 5.68 -3.84
N ILE A 18 -12.55 6.87 -4.05
CA ILE A 18 -12.77 7.42 -5.40
C ILE A 18 -11.43 7.86 -6.02
N TYR A 19 -10.48 8.29 -5.18
CA TYR A 19 -9.19 8.81 -5.63
C TYR A 19 -8.02 8.17 -4.89
N LEU A 20 -6.91 7.88 -5.60
CA LEU A 20 -5.66 7.39 -5.00
C LEU A 20 -5.11 8.33 -3.92
N SER A 21 -5.34 9.64 -4.06
CA SER A 21 -4.95 10.64 -3.07
C SER A 21 -5.59 10.41 -1.69
N ASP A 22 -6.77 9.77 -1.65
CA ASP A 22 -7.44 9.48 -0.39
C ASP A 22 -6.65 8.46 0.43
N LEU A 23 -5.93 7.54 -0.22
CA LEU A 23 -5.06 6.56 0.43
C LEU A 23 -3.95 7.19 1.27
N ARG A 24 -3.53 8.42 0.93
CA ARG A 24 -2.52 9.17 1.71
C ARG A 24 -3.07 9.85 2.95
N THR A 25 -4.39 9.99 3.07
CA THR A 25 -5.00 10.62 4.25
C THR A 25 -4.85 9.70 5.45
N GLU A 26 -4.59 10.25 6.64
CA GLU A 26 -4.37 9.46 7.86
C GLU A 26 -5.50 8.46 8.14
N LYS A 27 -6.74 8.82 7.78
CA LYS A 27 -7.93 7.98 7.93
C LYS A 27 -7.88 6.71 7.08
N TYR A 28 -7.46 6.81 5.82
CA TYR A 28 -7.42 5.65 4.90
C TYR A 28 -6.05 4.99 4.86
N ARG A 29 -4.97 5.72 5.17
CA ARG A 29 -3.60 5.18 5.15
C ARG A 29 -3.46 3.92 5.99
N SER A 30 -4.01 3.92 7.21
CA SER A 30 -3.94 2.73 8.07
C SER A 30 -4.69 1.53 7.48
N ARG A 31 -5.87 1.77 6.92
CA ARG A 31 -6.66 0.74 6.22
C ARG A 31 -5.98 0.27 4.92
N ALA A 32 -5.30 1.17 4.22
CA ALA A 32 -4.59 0.89 2.97
C ALA A 32 -3.35 0.04 3.23
N VAL A 33 -2.58 0.35 4.27
CA VAL A 33 -1.45 -0.48 4.67
C VAL A 33 -1.92 -1.87 5.08
N HIS A 34 -2.98 -1.97 5.88
CA HIS A 34 -3.55 -3.27 6.27
C HIS A 34 -4.02 -4.07 5.04
N ALA A 35 -4.84 -3.46 4.18
CA ALA A 35 -5.31 -4.09 2.94
C ALA A 35 -4.15 -4.48 2.00
N ALA A 36 -3.06 -3.69 1.98
CA ALA A 36 -1.87 -4.03 1.21
C ALA A 36 -1.28 -5.35 1.70
N LEU A 37 -1.18 -5.55 3.01
CA LEU A 37 -0.64 -6.77 3.61
C LEU A 37 -1.49 -8.02 3.35
N GLU A 38 -2.80 -7.86 3.10
CA GLU A 38 -3.71 -8.95 2.73
C GLU A 38 -3.46 -9.48 1.32
N PHE A 39 -2.94 -8.66 0.40
CA PHE A 39 -2.58 -9.11 -0.95
C PHE A 39 -1.38 -10.06 -0.92
N SER A 40 -1.27 -10.96 -1.89
CA SER A 40 -0.10 -11.83 -1.99
C SER A 40 1.09 -11.09 -2.63
N PRO A 41 2.32 -11.30 -2.14
CA PRO A 41 3.51 -10.64 -2.69
C PRO A 41 3.77 -11.01 -4.16
N GLU A 42 3.28 -12.16 -4.59
CA GLU A 42 3.42 -12.72 -5.93
C GLU A 42 2.38 -12.21 -6.94
N ASP A 43 1.30 -11.58 -6.47
CA ASP A 43 0.25 -11.00 -7.33
C ASP A 43 0.71 -9.73 -8.04
N TYR A 44 1.71 -9.05 -7.46
CA TYR A 44 2.21 -7.76 -7.93
C TYR A 44 3.72 -7.77 -8.07
N SER A 45 4.23 -6.96 -9.00
CA SER A 45 5.67 -6.83 -9.21
C SER A 45 6.35 -6.07 -8.06
N VAL A 46 7.66 -6.27 -7.91
CA VAL A 46 8.50 -5.53 -6.95
C VAL A 46 8.35 -4.01 -7.12
N PHE A 47 8.23 -3.54 -8.37
CA PHE A 47 8.05 -2.13 -8.69
C PHE A 47 6.76 -1.57 -8.09
N GLN A 48 5.65 -2.32 -8.18
CA GLN A 48 4.35 -1.90 -7.65
C GLN A 48 4.32 -1.89 -6.12
N TRP A 49 4.93 -2.90 -5.48
CA TRP A 49 5.08 -2.91 -4.02
C TRP A 49 5.92 -1.75 -3.51
N ARG A 50 7.04 -1.48 -4.18
CA ARG A 50 7.89 -0.35 -3.85
C ARG A 50 7.15 0.97 -4.01
N ASP A 51 6.46 1.15 -5.13
CA ASP A 51 5.74 2.38 -5.41
C ASP A 51 4.61 2.58 -4.40
N ALA A 52 3.83 1.54 -4.10
CA ALA A 52 2.77 1.59 -3.10
C ALA A 52 3.31 1.88 -1.69
N ALA A 53 4.39 1.21 -1.26
CA ALA A 53 5.00 1.46 0.05
C ALA A 53 5.54 2.90 0.14
N ASN A 54 6.23 3.36 -0.89
CA ASN A 54 6.70 4.74 -0.97
C ASN A 54 5.55 5.75 -0.94
N TYR A 55 4.47 5.47 -1.67
CA TYR A 55 3.29 6.33 -1.77
C TYR A 55 2.50 6.42 -0.45
N LEU A 56 2.31 5.28 0.22
CA LEU A 56 1.55 5.20 1.47
C LEU A 56 2.34 5.74 2.66
N LEU A 57 3.61 5.39 2.77
CA LEU A 57 4.44 5.68 3.93
C LEU A 57 5.30 6.95 3.77
N ASP A 58 5.32 7.55 2.59
CA ASP A 58 6.16 8.71 2.23
C ASP A 58 7.64 8.45 2.60
N LEU A 59 8.14 7.30 2.16
CA LEU A 59 9.47 6.82 2.53
C LEU A 59 10.56 7.72 1.93
N THR A 60 11.55 8.10 2.74
CA THR A 60 12.78 8.73 2.24
C THR A 60 13.64 7.75 1.46
N GLU A 61 13.59 6.47 1.81
CA GLU A 61 14.33 5.40 1.15
C GLU A 61 13.36 4.30 0.70
N PRO A 62 13.04 4.22 -0.61
CA PRO A 62 12.13 3.22 -1.10
C PRO A 62 12.77 1.82 -1.08
N PRO A 63 12.00 0.77 -0.75
CA PRO A 63 12.49 -0.60 -0.69
C PRO A 63 12.93 -1.10 -2.07
N GLN A 64 13.93 -1.98 -2.11
CA GLN A 64 14.41 -2.55 -3.37
C GLN A 64 13.74 -3.90 -3.69
N THR A 65 13.11 -4.53 -2.70
CA THR A 65 12.44 -5.82 -2.85
C THR A 65 11.01 -5.83 -2.29
N THR A 66 10.16 -6.72 -2.79
CA THR A 66 8.80 -6.92 -2.27
C THR A 66 8.81 -7.28 -0.79
N ALA A 67 9.77 -8.08 -0.34
CA ALA A 67 9.90 -8.49 1.05
C ALA A 67 10.19 -7.29 1.97
N GLU A 68 11.11 -6.40 1.57
CA GLU A 68 11.40 -5.16 2.28
C GLU A 68 10.17 -4.23 2.32
N ALA A 69 9.50 -4.05 1.18
CA ALA A 69 8.31 -3.21 1.10
C ALA A 69 7.22 -3.68 2.05
N ARG A 70 6.94 -4.99 2.07
CA ARG A 70 5.95 -5.57 2.99
C ARG A 70 6.39 -5.48 4.44
N LYS A 71 7.67 -5.70 4.73
CA LYS A 71 8.19 -5.58 6.09
C LYS A 71 7.99 -4.15 6.62
N LEU A 72 8.27 -3.13 5.82
CA LEU A 72 8.02 -1.73 6.20
C LEU A 72 6.53 -1.44 6.43
N LEU A 73 5.66 -1.97 5.56
CA LEU A 73 4.21 -1.88 5.73
C LEU A 73 3.75 -2.56 7.04
N GLN A 74 4.28 -3.74 7.37
CA GLN A 74 4.00 -4.45 8.64
C GLN A 74 4.50 -3.68 9.86
N GLU A 75 5.72 -3.16 9.81
CA GLU A 75 6.29 -2.37 10.91
C GLU A 75 5.47 -1.09 11.14
N TRP A 76 5.04 -0.44 10.06
CA TRP A 76 4.17 0.73 10.15
C TRP A 76 2.78 0.38 10.69
N GLU A 77 2.17 -0.72 10.22
CA GLU A 77 0.87 -1.18 10.72
C GLU A 77 0.94 -1.53 12.21
N ALA A 78 2.01 -2.20 12.64
CA ALA A 78 2.23 -2.53 14.05
C ALA A 78 2.38 -1.27 14.93
N ALA A 79 3.00 -0.21 14.39
CA ALA A 79 3.12 1.08 15.06
C ALA A 79 1.80 1.89 15.06
N PHE A 80 0.97 1.73 14.02
CA PHE A 80 -0.29 2.46 13.81
C PHE A 80 -1.44 1.49 13.49
N PRO A 81 -1.86 0.67 14.47
CA PRO A 81 -2.88 -0.34 14.23
C PRO A 81 -4.18 0.33 13.78
N SER A 82 -4.74 -0.16 12.68
CA SER A 82 -6.05 0.28 12.21
C SER A 82 -7.06 -0.03 13.30
N LYS A 83 -7.52 1.00 14.03
CA LYS A 83 -8.65 0.87 14.94
C LYS A 83 -9.88 0.57 14.09
N ASN A 84 -10.21 -0.71 14.01
CA ASN A 84 -11.45 -1.22 13.43
C ASN A 84 -12.66 -0.63 14.17
#